data_AF-A0A9E2F4S9-F1
#
_entry.id   AF-A0A9E2F4S9-F1
#
_cell.length_a   1.000
_cell.length_b   1.000
_cell.length_c   1.000
_cell.angle_alpha   90.00
_cell.angle_beta   90.00
_cell.angle_gamma   90.00
#
_symmetry.space_group_name_H-M   'P 1'
#
loop_
_entity.id
_entity.type
_entity.pdbx_description
1 polymer ?
#
loop_
_entity_poly.entity_id
_entity_poly.type
_entity_poly.pdbx_seq_one_letter_code
_entity_poly.pdbx_strand_id
1 'polypeptide(L)'
;MRRAIPFLATVLVALLVGLPPASAHITGVFLYFLKDVAGETASSSQSILEGQIREVDRRLAELTPLIEAKEKAYREREARLGEAVRAYERYSGAMVAALLRDAQNPVDILAGLRMFQKTLGKDVEELDALGRELQELRARKAELESFRSMLLMFDEARKRHLAYLQVGDEKIQESLYLLSEEWESQRVGPMRKWTEKAARVLTRWRDIWQPAPDGRGYIDEEGLNELLQQALPIEGLKDVRVHLRADHVFIEAHLLSDPALKEFVPHGYDDRQFIAFGQMNRISPSEIQLYMEFLMIDGYVIDLEDPDFQRDRATWQVLKIQGSKGQRLFFEQDNGRLWLWEEPRKE
;
A
#
# COMPACT_ATOMS: atom_id res chain seq x y z
N MET A 1 30.93 -15.30 -36.30
CA MET A 1 29.58 -14.88 -35.83
C MET A 1 28.73 -15.98 -35.17
N ARG A 2 29.02 -17.29 -35.32
CA ARG A 2 28.19 -18.38 -34.73
C ARG A 2 28.45 -18.73 -33.25
N ARG A 3 29.34 -18.02 -32.54
CA ARG A 3 29.64 -18.26 -31.10
C ARG A 3 29.17 -17.15 -30.15
N ALA A 4 28.65 -16.04 -30.67
CA ALA A 4 28.15 -14.91 -29.86
C ALA A 4 26.69 -15.09 -29.42
N ILE A 5 25.91 -15.90 -30.16
CA ILE A 5 24.47 -16.11 -29.94
C ILE A 5 24.17 -16.85 -28.62
N PRO A 6 24.88 -17.93 -28.21
CA PRO A 6 24.56 -18.61 -26.96
C PRO A 6 24.94 -17.78 -25.71
N PHE A 7 25.93 -16.89 -25.82
CA PHE A 7 26.32 -16.02 -24.71
C PHE A 7 25.34 -14.87 -24.53
N LEU A 8 24.86 -14.26 -25.63
CA LEU A 8 23.82 -13.22 -25.56
C LEU A 8 22.49 -13.77 -25.04
N ALA A 9 22.12 -14.99 -25.41
CA ALA A 9 20.88 -15.62 -24.94
C ALA A 9 20.93 -15.93 -23.43
N THR A 10 22.08 -16.37 -22.91
CA THR A 10 22.24 -16.66 -21.48
C THR A 10 22.23 -15.38 -20.63
N VAL A 11 22.80 -14.28 -21.14
CA VAL A 11 22.76 -12.97 -20.48
C VAL A 11 21.36 -12.37 -20.51
N LEU A 12 20.59 -12.55 -21.59
CA LEU A 12 19.21 -12.06 -21.69
C LEU A 12 18.26 -12.80 -20.72
N VAL A 13 18.44 -14.12 -20.56
CA VAL A 13 17.66 -14.93 -19.62
C VAL A 13 18.04 -14.62 -18.17
N ALA A 14 19.32 -14.36 -17.89
CA ALA A 14 19.76 -13.92 -16.56
C ALA A 14 19.24 -12.51 -16.20
N LEU A 15 19.08 -11.61 -17.18
CA LEU A 15 18.47 -10.29 -16.97
C LEU A 15 16.96 -10.36 -16.72
N LEU A 16 16.26 -11.36 -17.25
CA LEU A 16 14.82 -11.53 -17.06
C LEU A 16 14.45 -12.17 -15.71
N VAL A 17 15.38 -12.85 -15.04
CA VAL A 17 15.17 -13.48 -13.71
C VAL A 17 15.54 -12.53 -12.56
N GLY A 18 16.23 -11.42 -12.84
CA GLY A 18 16.67 -10.44 -11.83
C GLY A 18 15.77 -9.23 -11.63
N LEU A 19 14.62 -9.14 -12.31
CA LEU A 19 13.67 -8.04 -12.11
C LEU A 19 12.69 -8.41 -10.97
N PRO A 20 12.48 -7.52 -9.98
CA PRO A 20 11.53 -7.78 -8.91
C PRO A 20 10.11 -7.99 -9.49
N PRO A 21 9.34 -8.97 -9.00
CA PRO A 21 7.99 -9.22 -9.48
C PRO A 21 7.02 -8.29 -8.75
N ALA A 22 7.01 -7.00 -9.06
CA ALA A 22 6.04 -6.07 -8.48
C ALA A 22 5.93 -4.81 -9.34
N SER A 23 5.12 -4.87 -10.41
CA SER A 23 4.64 -3.68 -11.17
C SER A 23 3.71 -4.05 -12.35
N ALA A 24 3.58 -5.33 -12.73
CA ALA A 24 2.90 -5.70 -13.99
C ALA A 24 1.46 -6.24 -13.84
N HIS A 25 0.91 -6.39 -12.63
CA HIS A 25 -0.38 -7.06 -12.43
C HIS A 25 -1.59 -6.17 -12.19
N ILE A 26 -1.41 -4.86 -12.01
CA ILE A 26 -2.53 -3.92 -11.79
C ILE A 26 -2.94 -3.24 -13.10
N THR A 27 -2.01 -2.92 -14.00
CA THR A 27 -2.33 -2.20 -15.26
C THR A 27 -3.12 -3.02 -16.29
N GLY A 28 -2.94 -4.34 -16.35
CA GLY A 28 -3.58 -5.19 -17.37
C GLY A 28 -5.08 -5.44 -17.15
N VAL A 29 -5.57 -5.35 -15.92
CA VAL A 29 -6.98 -5.60 -15.56
C VAL A 29 -7.79 -4.30 -15.72
N PHE A 30 -7.19 -3.18 -15.36
CA PHE A 30 -7.83 -1.86 -15.41
C PHE A 30 -8.07 -1.37 -16.85
N LEU A 31 -7.19 -1.74 -17.78
CA LEU A 31 -7.37 -1.41 -19.21
C LEU A 31 -8.58 -2.13 -19.84
N TYR A 32 -8.95 -3.31 -19.34
CA TYR A 32 -10.14 -4.04 -19.78
C TYR A 32 -11.41 -3.46 -19.16
N PHE A 33 -11.35 -3.00 -17.90
CA PHE A 33 -12.47 -2.33 -17.22
C PHE A 33 -12.88 -1.04 -17.95
N LEU A 34 -11.89 -0.29 -18.46
CA LEU A 34 -12.09 0.93 -19.24
C LEU A 34 -12.71 0.72 -20.62
N LYS A 35 -12.44 -0.43 -21.26
CA LYS A 35 -12.88 -0.71 -22.63
C LYS A 35 -14.34 -1.15 -22.73
N ASP A 36 -14.95 -1.57 -21.62
CA ASP A 36 -16.29 -2.16 -21.54
C ASP A 36 -17.40 -1.16 -21.14
N VAL A 37 -17.07 0.07 -20.74
CA VAL A 37 -18.07 1.10 -20.36
C VAL A 37 -18.81 1.69 -21.58
N ALA A 38 -18.33 1.43 -22.80
CA ALA A 38 -18.90 1.96 -24.04
C ALA A 38 -19.71 0.95 -24.89
N GLY A 39 -19.98 -0.28 -24.40
CA GLY A 39 -20.65 -1.33 -25.20
C GLY A 39 -21.54 -2.33 -24.44
N GLU A 40 -22.20 -3.23 -25.19
CA GLU A 40 -23.18 -4.27 -24.74
C GLU A 40 -22.65 -5.31 -23.71
N THR A 41 -21.48 -5.10 -23.15
CA THR A 41 -20.70 -6.07 -22.36
C THR A 41 -20.64 -5.77 -20.85
N ALA A 42 -21.58 -5.00 -20.28
CA ALA A 42 -21.66 -4.76 -18.82
C ALA A 42 -21.65 -6.06 -17.95
N SER A 43 -21.99 -7.21 -18.54
CA SER A 43 -21.93 -8.52 -17.90
C SER A 43 -20.50 -9.09 -17.71
N SER A 44 -19.54 -8.73 -18.57
CA SER A 44 -18.16 -9.26 -18.50
C SER A 44 -17.34 -8.60 -17.39
N SER A 45 -17.42 -7.27 -17.24
CA SER A 45 -16.67 -6.53 -16.22
C SER A 45 -17.08 -6.95 -14.79
N GLN A 46 -18.37 -7.17 -14.54
CA GLN A 46 -18.85 -7.73 -13.27
C GLN A 46 -18.27 -9.12 -13.00
N SER A 47 -18.33 -10.03 -13.99
CA SER A 47 -17.84 -11.40 -13.81
C SER A 47 -16.33 -11.45 -13.55
N ILE A 48 -15.57 -10.53 -14.13
CA ILE A 48 -14.12 -10.37 -13.91
C ILE A 48 -13.85 -9.86 -12.50
N LEU A 49 -14.50 -8.76 -12.08
CA LEU A 49 -14.32 -8.17 -10.76
C LEU A 49 -14.67 -9.18 -9.65
N GLU A 50 -15.82 -9.85 -9.76
CA GLU A 50 -16.19 -10.92 -8.84
C GLU A 50 -15.21 -12.09 -8.89
N GLY A 51 -14.70 -12.44 -10.08
CA GLY A 51 -13.67 -13.46 -10.26
C GLY A 51 -12.38 -13.12 -9.50
N GLN A 52 -11.97 -11.86 -9.53
CA GLN A 52 -10.79 -11.37 -8.82
C GLN A 52 -11.00 -11.34 -7.31
N ILE A 53 -12.15 -10.87 -6.85
CA ILE A 53 -12.49 -10.91 -5.41
C ILE A 53 -12.45 -12.36 -4.91
N ARG A 54 -13.07 -13.29 -5.63
CA ARG A 54 -13.05 -14.73 -5.29
C ARG A 54 -11.63 -15.30 -5.28
N GLU A 55 -10.79 -14.92 -6.23
CA GLU A 55 -9.40 -15.38 -6.28
C GLU A 55 -8.57 -14.85 -5.12
N VAL A 56 -8.75 -13.59 -4.75
CA VAL A 56 -8.08 -12.99 -3.59
C VAL A 56 -8.57 -13.63 -2.29
N ASP A 57 -9.88 -13.84 -2.14
CA ASP A 57 -10.47 -14.55 -1.01
C ASP A 57 -9.90 -15.96 -0.85
N ARG A 58 -9.77 -16.70 -1.96
CA ARG A 58 -9.17 -18.03 -1.97
C ARG A 58 -7.72 -18.00 -1.49
N ARG A 59 -6.90 -17.07 -2.00
CA ARG A 59 -5.50 -16.92 -1.58
C ARG A 59 -5.38 -16.55 -0.11
N LEU A 60 -6.26 -15.69 0.41
CA LEU A 60 -6.30 -15.34 1.83
C LEU A 60 -6.68 -16.55 2.70
N ALA A 61 -7.64 -17.36 2.26
CA ALA A 61 -8.06 -18.59 2.93
C ALA A 61 -6.96 -19.66 2.94
N GLU A 62 -6.13 -19.72 1.89
CA GLU A 62 -4.95 -20.60 1.83
C GLU A 62 -3.81 -20.10 2.74
N LEU A 63 -3.59 -18.78 2.77
CA LEU A 63 -2.45 -18.17 3.47
C LEU A 63 -2.64 -18.09 5.00
N THR A 64 -3.87 -17.85 5.45
CA THR A 64 -4.21 -17.73 6.89
C THR A 64 -3.80 -18.94 7.72
N PRO A 65 -4.18 -20.20 7.39
CA PRO A 65 -3.78 -21.37 8.17
C PRO A 65 -2.26 -21.63 8.11
N LEU A 66 -1.59 -21.24 7.02
CA LEU A 66 -0.13 -21.34 6.92
C LEU A 66 0.57 -20.40 7.91
N ILE A 67 0.09 -19.15 8.01
CA ILE A 67 0.58 -18.19 9.00
C ILE A 67 0.36 -18.72 10.42
N GLU A 68 -0.85 -19.18 10.74
CA GLU A 68 -1.17 -19.72 12.07
C GLU A 68 -0.29 -20.91 12.45
N ALA A 69 -0.08 -21.85 11.51
CA ALA A 69 0.80 -23.00 11.73
C ALA A 69 2.26 -22.57 11.97
N LYS A 70 2.76 -21.59 11.20
CA LYS A 70 4.11 -21.04 11.36
C LYS A 70 4.27 -20.26 12.66
N GLU A 71 3.28 -19.46 13.06
CA GLU A 71 3.27 -18.77 14.36
C GLU A 71 3.29 -19.74 15.53
N LYS A 72 2.56 -20.86 15.43
CA LYS A 72 2.60 -21.92 16.43
C LYS A 72 3.99 -22.54 16.52
N ALA A 73 4.57 -22.91 15.37
CA ALA A 73 5.93 -23.47 15.31
C ALA A 73 6.99 -22.49 15.86
N TYR A 74 6.86 -21.19 15.58
CA TYR A 74 7.71 -20.14 16.13
C TYR A 74 7.64 -20.13 17.66
N ARG A 75 6.43 -20.02 18.23
CA ARG A 75 6.22 -19.96 19.69
C ARG A 75 6.71 -21.20 20.41
N GLU A 76 6.46 -22.39 19.86
CA GLU A 76 6.98 -23.65 20.42
C GLU A 76 8.50 -23.70 20.41
N ARG A 77 9.13 -23.17 19.36
CA ARG A 77 10.59 -23.16 19.23
C ARG A 77 11.25 -22.12 20.12
N GLU A 78 10.69 -20.92 20.20
CA GLU A 78 11.08 -19.86 21.12
C GLU A 78 11.02 -20.35 22.58
N ALA A 79 9.93 -21.02 22.97
CA ALA A 79 9.78 -21.58 24.31
C ALA A 79 10.89 -22.61 24.64
N ARG A 80 11.16 -23.55 23.73
CA ARG A 80 12.24 -24.54 23.89
C ARG A 80 13.62 -23.90 23.97
N LEU A 81 13.90 -22.92 23.12
CA LEU A 81 15.17 -22.18 23.15
C LEU A 81 15.32 -21.44 24.48
N GLY A 82 14.28 -20.77 24.97
CA GLY A 82 14.27 -20.10 26.26
C GLY A 82 14.51 -21.07 27.43
N GLU A 83 13.97 -22.29 27.38
CA GLU A 83 14.28 -23.34 28.35
C GLU A 83 15.74 -23.80 28.29
N ALA A 84 16.28 -24.01 27.08
CA ALA A 84 17.66 -24.41 26.88
C ALA A 84 18.64 -23.33 27.40
N VAL A 85 18.37 -22.06 27.12
CA VAL A 85 19.16 -20.93 27.64
C VAL A 85 19.09 -20.87 29.16
N ARG A 86 17.89 -20.96 29.76
CA ARG A 86 17.76 -21.00 31.24
C ARG A 86 18.43 -22.22 31.87
N ALA A 87 18.43 -23.37 31.18
CA ALA A 87 19.19 -24.53 31.61
C ALA A 87 20.69 -24.24 31.58
N TYR A 88 21.20 -23.66 30.49
CA TYR A 88 22.61 -23.24 30.39
C TYR A 88 23.04 -22.27 31.47
N GLU A 89 22.23 -21.25 31.77
CA GLU A 89 22.54 -20.28 32.83
C GLU A 89 22.66 -20.96 34.19
N ARG A 90 21.71 -21.85 34.52
CA ARG A 90 21.73 -22.63 35.77
C ARG A 90 22.88 -23.61 35.83
N TYR A 91 23.14 -24.33 34.74
CA TYR A 91 24.18 -25.35 34.67
C TYR A 91 25.57 -24.74 34.56
N SER A 92 25.80 -23.65 33.84
CA SER A 92 27.12 -23.02 33.71
C SER A 92 27.69 -22.60 35.07
N GLY A 93 26.89 -22.00 35.94
CA GLY A 93 27.32 -21.65 37.31
C GLY A 93 27.65 -22.87 38.17
N ALA A 94 26.77 -23.89 38.18
CA ALA A 94 26.98 -25.11 38.95
C ALA A 94 28.10 -26.00 38.41
N MET A 95 28.27 -26.06 37.09
CA MET A 95 29.27 -26.84 36.38
C MET A 95 30.67 -26.22 36.52
N VAL A 96 30.79 -24.88 36.49
CA VAL A 96 32.04 -24.17 36.83
C VAL A 96 32.41 -24.40 38.30
N ALA A 97 31.43 -24.41 39.21
CA ALA A 97 31.67 -24.72 40.61
C ALA A 97 32.07 -26.19 40.84
N ALA A 98 31.50 -27.13 40.09
CA ALA A 98 31.85 -28.55 40.13
C ALA A 98 33.22 -28.83 39.46
N LEU A 99 33.55 -28.12 38.38
CA LEU A 99 34.87 -28.10 37.72
C LEU A 99 35.99 -27.76 38.71
N LEU A 100 35.76 -26.73 39.54
CA LEU A 100 36.70 -26.29 40.57
C LEU A 100 36.83 -27.28 41.72
N ARG A 101 35.86 -28.19 41.89
CA ARG A 101 35.79 -29.11 43.04
C ARG A 101 36.23 -30.53 42.73
N ASP A 102 36.00 -31.06 41.52
CA ASP A 102 36.06 -32.52 41.27
C ASP A 102 36.56 -32.97 39.87
N ALA A 103 36.96 -32.06 38.97
CA ALA A 103 37.22 -32.46 37.58
C ALA A 103 38.54 -33.24 37.39
N GLN A 104 38.44 -34.53 37.01
CA GLN A 104 39.58 -35.36 36.59
C GLN A 104 40.02 -35.14 35.13
N ASN A 105 39.20 -34.52 34.24
CA ASN A 105 39.63 -34.13 32.89
C ASN A 105 38.86 -32.89 32.35
N PRO A 106 39.48 -31.70 32.27
CA PRO A 106 38.83 -30.46 31.81
C PRO A 106 38.44 -30.47 30.33
N VAL A 107 38.98 -31.39 29.53
CA VAL A 107 38.73 -31.46 28.08
C VAL A 107 37.29 -31.87 27.76
N ASP A 108 36.74 -32.86 28.47
CA ASP A 108 35.39 -33.37 28.22
C ASP A 108 34.31 -32.32 28.52
N ILE A 109 34.59 -31.46 29.50
CA ILE A 109 33.72 -30.37 29.92
C ILE A 109 33.70 -29.25 28.88
N LEU A 110 34.88 -28.86 28.38
CA LEU A 110 34.98 -27.90 27.28
C LEU A 110 34.32 -28.42 26.00
N ALA A 111 34.45 -29.73 25.73
CA ALA A 111 33.78 -30.37 24.60
C ALA A 111 32.24 -30.32 24.75
N GLY A 112 31.71 -30.62 25.95
CA GLY A 112 30.28 -30.52 26.25
C GLY A 112 29.73 -29.10 26.10
N LEU A 113 30.43 -28.10 26.65
CA LEU A 113 30.06 -26.68 26.50
C LEU A 113 30.06 -26.24 25.03
N ARG A 114 31.07 -26.65 24.25
CA ARG A 114 31.17 -26.33 22.83
C ARG A 114 30.05 -26.97 22.01
N MET A 115 29.69 -28.22 22.30
CA MET A 115 28.56 -28.90 21.66
C MET A 115 27.22 -28.23 21.99
N PHE A 116 27.05 -27.82 23.25
CA PHE A 116 25.87 -27.09 23.69
C PHE A 116 25.77 -25.71 23.03
N GLN A 117 26.84 -24.92 23.00
CA GLN A 117 26.90 -23.64 22.29
C GLN A 117 26.59 -23.79 20.80
N LYS A 118 27.13 -24.83 20.15
CA LYS A 118 26.84 -25.13 18.74
C LYS A 118 25.35 -25.45 18.53
N THR A 119 24.74 -26.18 19.45
CA THR A 119 23.32 -26.53 19.40
C THR A 119 22.44 -25.29 19.58
N LEU A 120 22.73 -24.45 20.58
CA LEU A 120 22.05 -23.17 20.77
C LEU A 120 22.18 -22.26 19.54
N GLY A 121 23.38 -22.15 18.97
CA GLY A 121 23.61 -21.35 17.76
C GLY A 121 22.73 -21.81 16.60
N LYS A 122 22.65 -23.13 16.38
CA LYS A 122 21.76 -23.71 15.36
C LYS A 122 20.27 -23.44 15.65
N ASP A 123 19.84 -23.55 16.90
CA ASP A 123 18.44 -23.28 17.27
C ASP A 123 18.05 -21.81 17.11
N VAL A 124 18.98 -20.87 17.38
CA VAL A 124 18.80 -19.44 17.11
C VAL A 124 18.70 -19.18 15.60
N GLU A 125 19.58 -19.76 14.79
CA GLU A 125 19.55 -19.63 13.33
C GLU A 125 18.23 -20.15 12.74
N GLU A 126 17.75 -21.30 13.20
CA GLU A 126 16.48 -21.87 12.73
C GLU A 126 15.27 -21.07 13.21
N LEU A 127 15.31 -20.47 14.42
CA LEU A 127 14.25 -19.58 14.91
C LEU A 127 14.21 -18.26 14.10
N ASP A 128 15.37 -17.70 13.78
CA ASP A 128 15.49 -16.49 12.96
C ASP A 128 14.98 -16.72 11.53
N ALA A 129 15.36 -17.84 10.90
CA ALA A 129 14.84 -18.22 9.59
C ALA A 129 13.31 -18.34 9.59
N LEU A 130 12.74 -18.98 10.62
CA LEU A 130 11.30 -19.12 10.75
C LEU A 130 10.59 -17.78 11.01
N GLY A 131 11.24 -16.88 11.75
CA GLY A 131 10.78 -15.50 11.95
C GLY A 131 10.72 -14.70 10.65
N ARG A 132 11.75 -14.82 9.79
CA ARG A 132 11.78 -14.19 8.46
C ARG A 132 10.68 -14.71 7.54
N GLU A 133 10.52 -16.03 7.45
CA GLU A 133 9.43 -16.64 6.67
C GLU A 133 8.04 -16.16 7.14
N LEU A 134 7.84 -16.04 8.45
CA LEU A 134 6.59 -15.55 9.01
C LEU A 134 6.33 -14.07 8.64
N GLN A 135 7.37 -13.23 8.65
CA GLN A 135 7.26 -11.84 8.22
C GLN A 135 6.87 -11.72 6.74
N GLU A 136 7.49 -12.52 5.86
CA GLU A 136 7.15 -12.55 4.44
C GLU A 136 5.68 -12.97 4.20
N LEU A 137 5.22 -14.02 4.89
CA LEU A 137 3.83 -14.47 4.78
C LEU A 137 2.84 -13.40 5.26
N ARG A 138 3.14 -12.72 6.38
CA ARG A 138 2.30 -11.63 6.90
C ARG A 138 2.28 -10.44 5.95
N ALA A 139 3.42 -10.05 5.37
CA ALA A 139 3.48 -8.99 4.37
C ALA A 139 2.59 -9.31 3.15
N ARG A 140 2.70 -10.53 2.64
CA ARG A 140 1.86 -11.02 1.52
C ARG A 140 0.37 -11.05 1.87
N LYS A 141 0.01 -11.40 3.11
CA LYS A 141 -1.38 -11.34 3.57
C LYS A 141 -1.90 -9.91 3.57
N ALA A 142 -1.13 -8.97 4.12
CA ALA A 142 -1.52 -7.57 4.17
C ALA A 142 -1.67 -6.96 2.77
N GLU A 143 -0.80 -7.32 1.83
CA GLU A 143 -0.93 -6.93 0.41
C GLU A 143 -2.23 -7.44 -0.22
N LEU A 144 -2.58 -8.71 0.00
CA LEU A 144 -3.83 -9.29 -0.51
C LEU A 144 -5.08 -8.66 0.14
N GLU A 145 -5.05 -8.39 1.44
CA GLU A 145 -6.14 -7.70 2.15
C GLU A 145 -6.34 -6.27 1.63
N SER A 146 -5.24 -5.56 1.39
CA SER A 146 -5.23 -4.24 0.76
C SER A 146 -5.84 -4.27 -0.65
N PHE A 147 -5.40 -5.20 -1.49
CA PHE A 147 -5.94 -5.35 -2.84
C PHE A 147 -7.42 -5.74 -2.83
N ARG A 148 -7.83 -6.63 -1.92
CA ARG A 148 -9.25 -6.99 -1.71
C ARG A 148 -10.10 -5.77 -1.38
N SER A 149 -9.63 -4.93 -0.46
CA SER A 149 -10.32 -3.70 -0.07
C SER A 149 -10.56 -2.81 -1.28
N MET A 150 -9.55 -2.65 -2.13
CA MET A 150 -9.66 -1.87 -3.37
C MET A 150 -10.72 -2.44 -4.32
N LEU A 151 -10.72 -3.76 -4.55
CA LEU A 151 -11.71 -4.41 -5.42
C LEU A 151 -13.14 -4.25 -4.89
N LEU A 152 -13.33 -4.30 -3.57
CA LEU A 152 -14.64 -4.06 -2.96
C LEU A 152 -15.13 -2.63 -3.13
N MET A 153 -14.23 -1.63 -3.01
CA MET A 153 -14.56 -0.23 -3.31
C MET A 153 -15.04 -0.07 -4.75
N PHE A 154 -14.39 -0.73 -5.72
CA PHE A 154 -14.85 -0.73 -7.12
C PHE A 154 -16.20 -1.39 -7.31
N ASP A 155 -16.46 -2.53 -6.66
CA ASP A 155 -17.75 -3.22 -6.79
C ASP A 155 -18.90 -2.40 -6.21
N GLU A 156 -18.66 -1.72 -5.08
CA GLU A 156 -19.65 -0.84 -4.46
C GLU A 156 -19.94 0.41 -5.30
N ALA A 157 -18.91 1.02 -5.89
CA ALA A 157 -19.06 2.13 -6.82
C ALA A 157 -19.89 1.70 -8.06
N ARG A 158 -19.57 0.54 -8.64
CA ARG A 158 -20.32 -0.05 -9.76
C ARG A 158 -21.77 -0.38 -9.43
N LYS A 159 -22.04 -0.96 -8.25
CA LYS A 159 -23.41 -1.33 -7.83
C LYS A 159 -24.30 -0.10 -7.66
N ARG A 160 -23.77 0.97 -7.06
CA ARG A 160 -24.44 2.26 -7.02
C ARG A 160 -24.78 2.72 -8.44
N HIS A 161 -23.80 2.67 -9.33
CA HIS A 161 -24.00 3.03 -10.73
C HIS A 161 -25.13 2.25 -11.44
N LEU A 162 -25.13 0.92 -11.36
CA LEU A 162 -26.16 0.08 -12.01
C LEU A 162 -27.57 0.31 -11.48
N ALA A 163 -27.72 0.66 -10.20
CA ALA A 163 -29.02 1.03 -9.65
C ALA A 163 -29.60 2.28 -10.34
N TYR A 164 -28.74 3.16 -10.87
CA TYR A 164 -29.16 4.38 -11.57
C TYR A 164 -29.50 4.17 -13.05
N LEU A 165 -28.79 3.28 -13.77
CA LEU A 165 -29.07 2.99 -15.19
C LEU A 165 -30.42 2.31 -15.44
N GLN A 166 -31.15 1.89 -14.41
CA GLN A 166 -32.51 1.35 -14.57
C GLN A 166 -33.57 2.43 -14.88
N VAL A 167 -33.17 3.72 -14.96
CA VAL A 167 -34.01 4.85 -15.37
C VAL A 167 -33.80 5.07 -16.88
N GLY A 168 -34.83 4.92 -17.72
CA GLY A 168 -34.73 4.72 -19.19
C GLY A 168 -33.77 5.58 -20.04
N ASP A 169 -33.32 4.99 -21.16
CA ASP A 169 -32.20 5.38 -22.05
C ASP A 169 -32.09 6.86 -22.45
N GLU A 170 -33.18 7.56 -22.73
CA GLU A 170 -33.11 8.96 -23.20
C GLU A 170 -32.71 9.94 -22.08
N LYS A 171 -33.13 9.67 -20.84
CA LYS A 171 -32.72 10.51 -19.69
C LYS A 171 -31.28 10.23 -19.26
N ILE A 172 -30.74 9.06 -19.58
CA ILE A 172 -29.36 8.68 -19.24
C ILE A 172 -28.38 9.55 -20.02
N GLN A 173 -28.56 9.74 -21.33
CA GLN A 173 -27.63 10.55 -22.13
C GLN A 173 -27.61 12.02 -21.70
N GLU A 174 -28.78 12.61 -21.43
CA GLU A 174 -28.89 13.99 -20.92
C GLU A 174 -28.29 14.12 -19.52
N SER A 175 -28.52 13.12 -18.64
CA SER A 175 -27.92 13.08 -17.31
C SER A 175 -26.40 12.94 -17.38
N LEU A 176 -25.86 12.09 -18.27
CA LEU A 176 -24.42 11.92 -18.47
C LEU A 176 -23.76 13.21 -18.97
N TYR A 177 -24.43 13.95 -19.85
CA TYR A 177 -23.95 15.25 -20.31
C TYR A 177 -23.93 16.28 -19.18
N LEU A 178 -25.01 16.42 -18.42
CA LEU A 178 -25.07 17.31 -17.25
C LEU A 178 -24.05 16.91 -16.17
N LEU A 179 -23.85 15.60 -15.97
CA LEU A 179 -22.80 15.06 -15.11
C LEU A 179 -21.41 15.48 -15.57
N SER A 180 -21.15 15.48 -16.88
CA SER A 180 -19.87 15.89 -17.46
C SER A 180 -19.62 17.40 -17.34
N GLU A 181 -20.65 18.24 -17.49
CA GLU A 181 -20.53 19.70 -17.26
C GLU A 181 -20.35 20.04 -15.77
N GLU A 182 -21.12 19.40 -14.88
CA GLU A 182 -20.94 19.57 -13.43
C GLU A 182 -19.55 19.07 -13.02
N TRP A 183 -19.08 17.99 -13.62
CA TRP A 183 -17.72 17.49 -13.41
C TRP A 183 -16.66 18.53 -13.78
N GLU A 184 -16.72 19.14 -14.95
CA GLU A 184 -15.78 20.20 -15.30
C GLU A 184 -15.82 21.37 -14.30
N SER A 185 -17.01 21.66 -13.74
CA SER A 185 -17.16 22.67 -12.69
C SER A 185 -16.59 22.25 -11.32
N GLN A 186 -16.71 20.97 -10.94
CA GLN A 186 -16.33 20.45 -9.62
C GLN A 186 -14.90 19.87 -9.55
N ARG A 187 -14.38 19.35 -10.66
CA ARG A 187 -13.00 18.86 -10.81
C ARG A 187 -12.00 19.96 -10.47
N VAL A 188 -12.19 21.13 -11.06
CA VAL A 188 -11.24 22.23 -11.01
C VAL A 188 -11.43 23.10 -9.77
N GLY A 189 -12.63 23.11 -9.18
CA GLY A 189 -12.95 23.95 -8.03
C GLY A 189 -12.60 23.28 -6.69
N PRO A 190 -13.52 22.52 -6.09
CA PRO A 190 -13.33 21.87 -4.79
C PRO A 190 -12.04 21.05 -4.64
N MET A 191 -11.74 20.13 -5.56
CA MET A 191 -10.57 19.25 -5.43
C MET A 191 -9.25 20.01 -5.55
N ARG A 192 -9.15 20.96 -6.46
CA ARG A 192 -7.98 21.84 -6.55
C ARG A 192 -7.80 22.66 -5.28
N LYS A 193 -8.86 23.30 -4.78
CA LYS A 193 -8.82 24.07 -3.52
C LYS A 193 -8.37 23.20 -2.36
N TRP A 194 -8.87 21.96 -2.29
CA TRP A 194 -8.45 20.99 -1.28
C TRP A 194 -6.97 20.63 -1.44
N THR A 195 -6.50 20.25 -2.63
CA THR A 195 -5.09 19.86 -2.84
C THR A 195 -4.12 21.01 -2.53
N GLU A 196 -4.45 22.26 -2.90
CA GLU A 196 -3.67 23.44 -2.55
C GLU A 196 -3.63 23.71 -1.03
N LYS A 197 -4.73 23.46 -0.31
CA LYS A 197 -4.77 23.59 1.16
C LYS A 197 -4.07 22.41 1.84
N ALA A 198 -4.24 21.20 1.33
CA ALA A 198 -3.56 19.98 1.77
C ALA A 198 -2.05 20.12 1.65
N ALA A 199 -1.52 20.60 0.51
CA ALA A 199 -0.09 20.84 0.32
C ALA A 199 0.48 21.83 1.35
N ARG A 200 -0.28 22.87 1.70
CA ARG A 200 0.11 23.83 2.75
C ARG A 200 0.12 23.19 4.14
N VAL A 201 -0.92 22.44 4.47
CA VAL A 201 -1.02 21.75 5.76
C VAL A 201 0.08 20.69 5.89
N LEU A 202 0.40 19.97 4.82
CA LEU A 202 1.45 18.96 4.78
C LEU A 202 2.85 19.52 4.98
N THR A 203 3.08 20.84 4.91
CA THR A 203 4.37 21.42 5.36
C THR A 203 4.68 21.11 6.83
N ARG A 204 3.64 20.79 7.61
CA ARG A 204 3.69 20.40 9.02
C ARG A 204 3.73 18.88 9.23
N TRP A 205 4.06 18.10 8.20
CA TRP A 205 4.16 16.64 8.31
C TRP A 205 5.08 16.15 9.44
N ARG A 206 6.06 16.96 9.86
CA ARG A 206 6.94 16.66 11.00
C ARG A 206 6.19 16.63 12.34
N ASP A 207 5.03 17.28 12.45
CA ASP A 207 4.20 17.27 13.66
C ASP A 207 3.60 15.88 13.91
N ILE A 208 3.44 15.07 12.86
CA ILE A 208 2.88 13.71 12.90
C ILE A 208 3.93 12.63 12.57
N TRP A 209 5.20 13.01 12.46
CA TRP A 209 6.30 12.10 12.15
C TRP A 209 6.73 11.35 13.40
N GLN A 210 6.76 10.02 13.31
CA GLN A 210 7.13 9.12 14.40
C GLN A 210 8.55 8.59 14.15
N PRO A 211 9.50 8.83 15.07
CA PRO A 211 10.87 8.33 14.92
C PRO A 211 10.94 6.81 15.03
N ALA A 212 11.79 6.19 14.23
CA ALA A 212 12.11 4.78 14.29
C ALA A 212 13.55 4.54 14.80
N PRO A 213 13.85 3.35 15.37
CA PRO A 213 15.17 3.07 15.97
C PRO A 213 16.37 3.11 15.00
N ASP A 214 16.11 2.96 13.71
CA ASP A 214 17.12 2.94 12.65
C ASP A 214 17.47 4.34 12.11
N GLY A 215 16.95 5.39 12.75
CA GLY A 215 17.16 6.79 12.34
C GLY A 215 16.24 7.25 11.21
N ARG A 216 15.37 6.38 10.70
CA ARG A 216 14.23 6.79 9.87
C ARG A 216 13.07 7.24 10.77
N GLY A 217 11.98 7.66 10.15
CA GLY A 217 10.70 7.68 10.82
C GLY A 217 9.58 7.57 9.80
N TYR A 218 8.36 7.52 10.29
CA TYR A 218 7.20 7.29 9.45
C TYR A 218 6.04 8.19 9.85
N ILE A 219 5.14 8.37 8.90
CA ILE A 219 3.80 8.92 9.13
C ILE A 219 2.83 7.76 8.93
N ASP A 220 1.98 7.49 9.91
CA ASP A 220 0.91 6.51 9.74
C ASP A 220 -0.31 7.14 9.04
N GLU A 221 -1.15 6.28 8.49
CA GLU A 221 -2.37 6.67 7.78
C GLU A 221 -3.30 7.51 8.66
N GLU A 222 -3.43 7.17 9.93
CA GLU A 222 -4.28 7.89 10.88
C GLU A 222 -3.78 9.32 11.08
N GLY A 223 -2.50 9.51 11.41
CA GLY A 223 -1.90 10.84 11.56
C GLY A 223 -1.94 11.65 10.27
N LEU A 224 -1.73 11.01 9.11
CA LEU A 224 -1.85 11.68 7.82
C LEU A 224 -3.27 12.20 7.59
N ASN A 225 -4.28 11.38 7.87
CA ASN A 225 -5.69 11.76 7.75
C ASN A 225 -6.05 12.87 8.73
N GLU A 226 -5.68 12.76 10.00
CA GLU A 226 -5.93 13.79 11.02
C GLU A 226 -5.34 15.15 10.61
N LEU A 227 -4.12 15.14 10.07
CA LEU A 227 -3.48 16.35 9.57
C LEU A 227 -4.26 16.90 8.36
N LEU A 228 -4.61 16.06 7.38
CA LEU A 228 -5.33 16.47 6.18
C LEU A 228 -6.78 16.93 6.44
N GLN A 229 -7.41 16.50 7.53
CA GLN A 229 -8.71 17.05 7.96
C GLN A 229 -8.64 18.56 8.24
N GLN A 230 -7.47 19.11 8.58
CA GLN A 230 -7.27 20.57 8.72
C GLN A 230 -7.38 21.30 7.36
N ALA A 231 -7.25 20.58 6.24
CA ALA A 231 -7.52 21.11 4.92
C ALA A 231 -9.03 21.28 4.64
N LEU A 232 -9.91 20.74 5.48
CA LEU A 232 -11.35 20.95 5.42
C LEU A 232 -11.83 22.10 6.35
N PRO A 233 -13.08 22.58 6.22
CA PRO A 233 -14.03 22.30 5.14
C PRO A 233 -13.59 22.91 3.80
N ILE A 234 -14.07 22.32 2.70
CA ILE A 234 -14.02 22.86 1.35
C ILE A 234 -15.45 22.77 0.79
N GLU A 235 -15.98 23.88 0.28
CA GLU A 235 -17.31 23.88 -0.34
C GLU A 235 -17.36 22.87 -1.49
N GLY A 236 -18.39 22.03 -1.52
CA GLY A 236 -18.52 20.96 -2.51
C GLY A 236 -17.75 19.68 -2.20
N LEU A 237 -17.05 19.59 -1.05
CA LEU A 237 -16.21 18.43 -0.71
C LEU A 237 -16.31 18.05 0.78
N LYS A 238 -16.53 16.77 1.07
CA LYS A 238 -16.52 16.21 2.42
C LYS A 238 -15.84 14.85 2.47
N ASP A 239 -15.69 14.33 3.69
CA ASP A 239 -15.24 12.97 4.01
C ASP A 239 -13.96 12.52 3.28
N VAL A 240 -13.02 13.47 3.07
CA VAL A 240 -11.76 13.16 2.39
C VAL A 240 -10.91 12.26 3.28
N ARG A 241 -10.51 11.11 2.75
CA ARG A 241 -9.63 10.13 3.39
C ARG A 241 -8.51 9.72 2.44
N VAL A 242 -7.33 9.55 3.01
CA VAL A 242 -6.15 9.02 2.35
C VAL A 242 -5.87 7.63 2.88
N HIS A 243 -5.65 6.68 1.99
CA HIS A 243 -5.28 5.32 2.34
C HIS A 243 -3.89 5.00 1.76
N LEU A 244 -2.97 4.56 2.61
CA LEU A 244 -1.60 4.15 2.26
C LEU A 244 -1.57 2.63 2.09
N ARG A 245 -1.34 2.15 0.87
CA ARG A 245 -1.53 0.74 0.50
C ARG A 245 -0.38 0.30 -0.41
N ALA A 246 0.44 -0.64 0.04
CA ALA A 246 1.64 -1.09 -0.67
C ALA A 246 2.48 0.10 -1.18
N ASP A 247 2.59 0.28 -2.49
CA ASP A 247 3.29 1.36 -3.20
C ASP A 247 2.35 2.46 -3.75
N HIS A 248 1.06 2.40 -3.45
CA HIS A 248 0.04 3.35 -3.92
C HIS A 248 -0.65 4.12 -2.80
N VAL A 249 -0.99 5.38 -3.08
CA VAL A 249 -1.83 6.21 -2.22
C VAL A 249 -3.19 6.34 -2.87
N PHE A 250 -4.24 6.07 -2.09
CA PHE A 250 -5.63 6.24 -2.50
C PHE A 250 -6.19 7.46 -1.80
N ILE A 251 -6.97 8.26 -2.52
CA ILE A 251 -7.71 9.39 -1.98
C ILE A 251 -9.17 9.13 -2.27
N GLU A 252 -9.94 8.94 -1.21
CA GLU A 252 -11.37 8.83 -1.25
C GLU A 252 -11.97 10.15 -0.78
N ALA A 253 -12.98 10.65 -1.47
CA ALA A 253 -13.69 11.85 -1.07
C ALA A 253 -15.13 11.81 -1.55
N HIS A 254 -15.93 12.72 -1.02
CA HIS A 254 -17.35 12.83 -1.27
C HIS A 254 -17.63 14.23 -1.82
N LEU A 255 -18.00 14.32 -3.10
CA LEU A 255 -18.31 15.57 -3.80
C LEU A 255 -19.80 15.87 -3.65
N LEU A 256 -20.12 17.00 -3.04
CA LEU A 256 -21.51 17.43 -2.89
C LEU A 256 -21.98 18.01 -4.21
N SER A 257 -23.06 17.46 -4.77
CA SER A 257 -23.60 17.95 -6.03
C SER A 257 -24.24 19.32 -5.88
N ASP A 258 -24.27 20.07 -6.98
CA ASP A 258 -24.93 21.38 -7.02
C ASP A 258 -26.43 21.20 -6.71
N PRO A 259 -27.00 21.93 -5.73
CA PRO A 259 -28.43 21.89 -5.44
C PRO A 259 -29.33 22.11 -6.67
N ALA A 260 -28.86 22.85 -7.68
CA ALA A 260 -29.58 23.08 -8.93
C ALA A 260 -29.79 21.80 -9.77
N LEU A 261 -28.97 20.76 -9.56
CA LEU A 261 -29.06 19.50 -10.31
C LEU A 261 -29.98 18.46 -9.68
N LYS A 262 -30.44 18.71 -8.43
CA LYS A 262 -31.44 17.85 -7.76
C LYS A 262 -32.76 17.74 -8.52
N GLU A 263 -33.11 18.75 -9.31
CA GLU A 263 -34.34 18.77 -10.11
C GLU A 263 -34.23 17.88 -11.36
N PHE A 264 -33.02 17.73 -11.90
CA PHE A 264 -32.75 16.94 -13.10
C PHE A 264 -32.42 15.48 -12.79
N VAL A 265 -31.88 15.21 -11.59
CA VAL A 265 -31.55 13.86 -11.14
C VAL A 265 -32.28 13.56 -9.82
N PRO A 266 -33.53 13.03 -9.88
CA PRO A 266 -34.44 13.02 -8.74
C PRO A 266 -34.03 12.13 -7.57
N HIS A 267 -33.02 11.27 -7.73
CA HIS A 267 -32.64 10.27 -6.73
C HIS A 267 -31.12 10.11 -6.65
N GLY A 268 -30.53 10.46 -5.50
CA GLY A 268 -29.24 9.91 -5.04
C GLY A 268 -27.97 10.74 -5.31
N TYR A 269 -28.04 11.83 -6.06
CA TYR A 269 -26.90 12.71 -6.35
C TYR A 269 -26.76 13.85 -5.33
N ASP A 270 -26.91 13.58 -4.04
CA ASP A 270 -26.51 14.60 -3.04
C ASP A 270 -25.00 14.52 -2.76
N ASP A 271 -24.36 13.42 -3.16
CA ASP A 271 -23.03 13.04 -2.76
C ASP A 271 -22.42 12.03 -3.74
N ARG A 272 -21.34 12.41 -4.43
CA ARG A 272 -20.62 11.56 -5.39
C ARG A 272 -19.33 11.07 -4.77
N GLN A 273 -19.05 9.78 -4.90
CA GLN A 273 -17.78 9.24 -4.42
C GLN A 273 -16.70 9.48 -5.46
N PHE A 274 -15.67 10.21 -5.04
CA PHE A 274 -14.42 10.42 -5.75
C PHE A 274 -13.37 9.45 -5.22
N ILE A 275 -12.71 8.73 -6.12
CA ILE A 275 -11.58 7.86 -5.80
C ILE A 275 -10.43 8.19 -6.75
N ALA A 276 -9.32 8.69 -6.22
CA ALA A 276 -8.06 8.78 -6.94
C ALA A 276 -7.08 7.75 -6.39
N PHE A 277 -6.21 7.22 -7.25
CA PHE A 277 -5.02 6.53 -6.76
C PHE A 277 -3.79 6.86 -7.59
N GLY A 278 -2.63 6.70 -6.98
CA GLY A 278 -1.36 6.94 -7.65
C GLY A 278 -0.19 6.55 -6.79
N GLN A 279 1.01 6.91 -7.23
CA GLN A 279 2.25 6.61 -6.53
C GLN A 279 2.93 7.89 -6.06
N MET A 280 3.51 7.85 -4.86
CA MET A 280 4.40 8.91 -4.42
C MET A 280 5.65 8.90 -5.29
N ASN A 281 6.00 10.06 -5.84
CA ASN A 281 7.15 10.23 -6.70
C ASN A 281 8.03 11.37 -6.20
N ARG A 282 9.35 11.16 -6.27
CA ARG A 282 10.31 12.21 -5.98
C ARG A 282 10.47 13.11 -7.19
N ILE A 283 10.10 14.38 -7.04
CA ILE A 283 10.14 15.38 -8.10
C ILE A 283 11.34 16.33 -7.99
N SER A 284 11.95 16.42 -6.81
CA SER A 284 13.25 17.07 -6.62
C SER A 284 14.03 16.39 -5.49
N PRO A 285 15.32 16.72 -5.25
CA PRO A 285 16.06 16.14 -4.14
C PRO A 285 15.33 16.26 -2.79
N SER A 286 14.63 17.36 -2.54
CA SER A 286 13.96 17.64 -1.26
C SER A 286 12.44 17.58 -1.33
N GLU A 287 11.86 17.00 -2.39
CA GLU A 287 10.41 17.06 -2.61
C GLU A 287 9.85 15.76 -3.20
N ILE A 288 8.77 15.29 -2.58
CA ILE A 288 7.97 14.17 -3.07
C ILE A 288 6.52 14.63 -3.26
N GLN A 289 5.81 14.04 -4.23
CA GLN A 289 4.45 14.40 -4.58
C GLN A 289 3.71 13.15 -5.07
N LEU A 290 2.40 13.06 -4.80
CA LEU A 290 1.57 12.03 -5.40
C LEU A 290 1.41 12.29 -6.90
N TYR A 291 1.82 11.31 -7.70
CA TYR A 291 1.50 11.25 -9.12
C TYR A 291 0.27 10.35 -9.29
N MET A 292 -0.88 10.96 -9.56
CA MET A 292 -2.12 10.22 -9.78
C MET A 292 -2.00 9.37 -11.05
N GLU A 293 -2.30 8.09 -10.96
CA GLU A 293 -2.31 7.14 -12.07
C GLU A 293 -3.73 6.80 -12.51
N PHE A 294 -4.72 7.11 -11.67
CA PHE A 294 -6.10 6.79 -11.91
C PHE A 294 -7.03 7.70 -11.13
N LEU A 295 -8.23 7.87 -11.69
CA LEU A 295 -9.28 8.68 -11.14
C LEU A 295 -10.63 8.08 -11.49
N MET A 296 -11.53 8.00 -10.52
CA MET A 296 -12.87 7.46 -10.67
C MET A 296 -13.89 8.27 -9.89
N ILE A 297 -15.10 8.39 -10.45
CA ILE A 297 -16.25 9.03 -9.78
C ILE A 297 -17.47 8.17 -9.96
N ASP A 298 -18.11 7.78 -8.86
CA ASP A 298 -19.30 6.93 -8.88
C ASP A 298 -19.15 5.68 -9.76
N GLY A 299 -17.93 5.14 -9.87
CA GLY A 299 -17.63 3.97 -10.70
C GLY A 299 -17.11 4.28 -12.11
N TYR A 300 -17.17 5.52 -12.57
CA TYR A 300 -16.67 5.95 -13.88
C TYR A 300 -15.20 6.33 -13.83
N VAL A 301 -14.39 5.61 -14.60
CA VAL A 301 -12.98 5.95 -14.77
C VAL A 301 -12.86 7.16 -15.68
N ILE A 302 -12.02 8.11 -15.28
CA ILE A 302 -11.72 9.30 -16.06
C ILE A 302 -10.46 9.02 -16.88
N ASP A 303 -10.53 9.31 -18.18
CA ASP A 303 -9.36 9.24 -19.06
C ASP A 303 -8.35 10.30 -18.62
N LEU A 304 -7.20 9.85 -18.13
CA LEU A 304 -6.14 10.76 -17.71
C LEU A 304 -5.39 11.35 -18.90
N GLU A 305 -5.50 10.77 -20.10
CA GLU A 305 -4.90 11.33 -21.33
C GLU A 305 -5.76 12.45 -21.93
N ASP A 306 -6.93 12.73 -21.34
CA ASP A 306 -7.74 13.89 -21.71
C ASP A 306 -6.89 15.18 -21.63
N PRO A 307 -6.85 16.01 -22.70
CA PRO A 307 -6.00 17.21 -22.74
C PRO A 307 -6.33 18.27 -21.68
N ASP A 308 -7.60 18.36 -21.28
CA ASP A 308 -8.03 19.31 -20.25
C ASP A 308 -7.66 18.77 -18.86
N PHE A 309 -7.79 17.45 -18.65
CA PHE A 309 -7.25 16.81 -17.45
C PHE A 309 -5.73 16.95 -17.34
N GLN A 310 -4.98 16.71 -18.41
CA GLN A 310 -3.51 16.85 -18.42
C GLN A 310 -3.07 18.29 -18.12
N ARG A 311 -3.83 19.28 -18.60
CA ARG A 311 -3.60 20.70 -18.30
C ARG A 311 -3.76 20.99 -16.81
N ASP A 312 -4.80 20.42 -16.19
CA ASP A 312 -5.10 20.60 -14.77
C ASP A 312 -4.16 19.78 -13.87
N ARG A 313 -3.83 18.54 -14.25
CA ARG A 313 -2.96 17.60 -13.53
C ARG A 313 -1.60 18.20 -13.22
N ALA A 314 -1.03 18.99 -14.14
CA ALA A 314 0.24 19.70 -13.93
C ALA A 314 0.18 20.70 -12.76
N THR A 315 -1.02 21.16 -12.40
CA THR A 315 -1.25 22.12 -11.30
C THR A 315 -1.66 21.45 -9.98
N TRP A 316 -2.04 20.17 -10.02
CA TRP A 316 -2.52 19.45 -8.84
C TRP A 316 -1.34 19.00 -7.97
N GLN A 317 -1.02 19.79 -6.96
CA GLN A 317 0.00 19.47 -5.95
C GLN A 317 -0.52 18.47 -4.90
N VAL A 318 -1.03 17.33 -5.36
CA VAL A 318 -1.64 16.34 -4.48
C VAL A 318 -0.56 15.72 -3.59
N LEU A 319 -0.81 15.76 -2.27
CA LEU A 319 0.07 15.22 -1.23
C LEU A 319 1.56 15.56 -1.39
N LYS A 320 1.85 16.83 -1.67
CA LYS A 320 3.23 17.31 -1.77
C LYS A 320 3.87 17.45 -0.39
N ILE A 321 5.01 16.78 -0.20
CA ILE A 321 5.80 16.80 1.03
C ILE A 321 7.19 17.37 0.71
N GLN A 322 7.58 18.38 1.48
CA GLN A 322 8.88 19.04 1.36
C GLN A 322 9.78 18.71 2.55
N GLY A 323 10.98 18.24 2.22
CA GLY A 323 12.08 18.04 3.17
C GLY A 323 12.76 19.36 3.54
N SER A 324 13.75 19.27 4.41
CA SER A 324 14.54 20.42 4.87
C SER A 324 15.33 21.03 3.72
N LYS A 325 15.50 22.36 3.77
CA LYS A 325 16.25 23.09 2.75
C LYS A 325 17.67 22.53 2.61
N GLY A 326 18.00 22.09 1.39
CA GLY A 326 19.32 21.57 1.05
C GLY A 326 19.57 20.11 1.45
N GLN A 327 18.57 19.40 1.97
CA GLN A 327 18.68 17.98 2.29
C GLN A 327 17.87 17.14 1.32
N ARG A 328 18.42 15.99 0.94
CA ARG A 328 17.69 15.04 0.10
C ARG A 328 16.66 14.31 0.95
N LEU A 329 15.40 14.37 0.54
CA LEU A 329 14.31 13.59 1.12
C LEU A 329 14.23 12.23 0.42
N PHE A 330 14.11 11.20 1.23
CA PHE A 330 13.86 9.83 0.82
C PHE A 330 12.52 9.38 1.38
N PHE A 331 11.89 8.45 0.68
CA PHE A 331 10.65 7.87 1.10
C PHE A 331 10.59 6.39 0.73
N GLU A 332 9.81 5.65 1.50
CA GLU A 332 9.40 4.28 1.25
C GLU A 332 7.95 4.16 1.74
N GLN A 333 7.11 3.42 1.04
CA GLN A 333 5.71 3.26 1.41
C GLN A 333 5.44 1.79 1.72
N ASP A 334 4.68 1.54 2.78
CA ASP A 334 4.12 0.23 3.08
C ASP A 334 2.62 0.34 3.45
N ASN A 335 2.02 -0.78 3.82
CA ASN A 335 0.61 -0.82 4.22
C ASN A 335 0.38 -0.02 5.51
N GLY A 336 -0.19 1.18 5.34
CA GLY A 336 -0.57 2.08 6.43
C GLY A 336 0.53 3.04 6.88
N ARG A 337 1.73 3.03 6.29
CA ARG A 337 2.79 3.99 6.65
C ARG A 337 3.53 4.54 5.43
N LEU A 338 3.93 5.80 5.59
CA LEU A 338 4.85 6.51 4.70
C LEU A 338 6.13 6.78 5.48
N TRP A 339 7.17 6.00 5.20
CA TRP A 339 8.50 6.20 5.76
C TRP A 339 9.18 7.38 5.09
N LEU A 340 9.76 8.26 5.89
CA LEU A 340 10.43 9.49 5.47
C LEU A 340 11.74 9.66 6.23
N TRP A 341 12.81 9.97 5.51
CA TRP A 341 14.09 10.32 6.10
C TRP A 341 14.86 11.29 5.22
N GLU A 342 15.73 12.08 5.83
CA GLU A 342 16.54 13.06 5.14
C GLU A 342 18.02 12.65 5.17
N GLU A 343 18.75 12.99 4.10
CA GLU A 343 20.20 12.82 4.09
C GLU A 343 20.82 13.61 5.26
N PRO A 344 21.70 12.98 6.07
CA PRO A 344 22.40 13.67 7.12
C PRO A 344 23.19 14.85 6.54
N ARG A 345 23.14 16.01 7.21
CA ARG A 345 24.03 17.11 6.83
C ARG A 345 25.47 16.65 7.05
N LYS A 346 26.30 16.75 6.00
CA LYS A 346 27.75 16.67 6.17
C LYS A 346 28.16 17.93 6.93
N GLU A 347 28.40 17.78 8.23
CA GLU A 347 28.98 18.84 9.08
C GLU A 347 30.36 19.26 8.59
#